data_AF-A0A7W7RTA7-F1
#
_entry.id   AF-A0A7W7RTA7-F1
#
_cell.length_a   1.000
_cell.length_b   1.000
_cell.length_c   1.000
_cell.angle_alpha   90.00
_cell.angle_beta   90.00
_cell.angle_gamma   90.00
#
_symmetry.space_group_name_H-M   'P 1'
#
loop_
_entity.id
_entity.type
_entity.pdbx_description
1 polymer ?
#
loop_
_entity_poly.entity_id
_entity_poly.type
_entity_poly.pdbx_seq_one_letter_code
_entity_poly.pdbx_strand_id
1 'polypeptide(L)'
;MPFVQHGDRFCSWYTSDPADQIPVTPDWWGPPQESGWPHLGECRACHERGAVYEVPPLAVDVREQAAAFARWLREAISDRASRREDPAFVGHRADADVALMGWHGPTELIVMDGRGGAPERVLRCRECKSASYPCRTLRMVAAPYRFGSPGHREEWL
;
A
#
# COMPACT_ATOMS: atom_id res chain seq x y z
N MET A 1 -7.51 -11.78 -2.93
CA MET A 1 -8.37 -11.84 -1.73
C MET A 1 -9.59 -10.97 -1.99
N PRO A 2 -10.71 -11.58 -2.37
CA PRO A 2 -12.02 -10.91 -2.51
C PRO A 2 -12.71 -10.73 -1.16
N PHE A 3 -13.59 -9.73 -1.07
CA PHE A 3 -14.39 -9.43 0.12
C PHE A 3 -15.88 -9.51 -0.20
N VAL A 4 -16.70 -9.76 0.81
CA VAL A 4 -18.16 -9.71 0.73
C VAL A 4 -18.68 -8.75 1.78
N GLN A 5 -19.56 -7.83 1.38
CA GLN A 5 -20.22 -6.87 2.25
C GLN A 5 -21.59 -7.38 2.71
N HIS A 6 -21.84 -7.27 4.01
CA HIS A 6 -23.05 -7.67 4.74
C HIS A 6 -23.58 -6.50 5.57
N GLY A 7 -24.35 -5.60 4.95
CA GLY A 7 -24.68 -4.32 5.58
C GLY A 7 -23.39 -3.56 5.91
N ASP A 8 -23.10 -3.38 7.20
CA ASP A 8 -21.90 -2.69 7.71
C ASP A 8 -20.71 -3.63 7.99
N ARG A 9 -20.85 -4.94 7.75
CA ARG A 9 -19.80 -5.94 8.03
C ARG A 9 -19.16 -6.45 6.75
N PHE A 10 -17.93 -6.96 6.87
CA PHE A 10 -17.18 -7.53 5.76
C PHE A 10 -16.63 -8.91 6.09
N CYS A 11 -16.75 -9.84 5.14
CA CYS A 11 -16.13 -11.15 5.17
C CYS A 11 -15.03 -11.24 4.12
N SER A 12 -13.92 -11.89 4.46
CA SER A 12 -12.85 -12.23 3.51
C SER A 12 -13.00 -13.68 3.07
N TRP A 13 -12.86 -13.95 1.77
CA TRP A 13 -12.77 -15.30 1.23
C TRP A 13 -11.35 -15.56 0.73
N TYR A 14 -10.79 -16.69 1.11
CA TYR A 14 -9.47 -17.12 0.66
C TYR A 14 -9.56 -18.55 0.14
N THR A 15 -9.14 -18.75 -1.10
CA THR A 15 -8.97 -20.07 -1.71
C THR A 15 -7.68 -20.07 -2.54
N SER A 16 -7.03 -21.23 -2.58
CA SER A 16 -5.88 -21.47 -3.46
C SER A 16 -6.29 -21.90 -4.87
N ASP A 17 -7.57 -22.23 -5.10
CA ASP A 17 -8.08 -22.62 -6.41
C ASP A 17 -8.40 -21.38 -7.27
N PRO A 18 -7.76 -21.19 -8.44
CA PRO A 18 -8.06 -20.08 -9.34
C PRO A 18 -9.50 -20.08 -9.88
N ALA A 19 -10.15 -21.24 -9.99
CA ALA A 19 -11.53 -21.35 -10.45
C ALA A 19 -12.55 -20.92 -9.38
N ASP A 20 -12.12 -20.75 -8.13
CA ASP A 20 -12.98 -20.59 -6.97
C ASP A 20 -12.87 -19.18 -6.32
N GLN A 21 -12.45 -18.20 -7.10
CA GLN A 21 -12.16 -16.84 -6.63
C GLN A 21 -13.42 -15.98 -6.40
N ILE A 22 -14.60 -16.47 -6.75
CA ILE A 22 -15.87 -15.76 -6.51
C ILE A 22 -16.31 -16.06 -5.07
N PRO A 23 -16.38 -15.06 -4.17
CA PRO A 23 -16.58 -15.29 -2.74
C PRO A 23 -18.06 -15.49 -2.35
N VAL A 24 -18.96 -15.43 -3.33
CA VAL A 24 -20.41 -15.64 -3.16
C VAL A 24 -20.86 -16.79 -4.04
N THR A 25 -21.84 -17.55 -3.57
CA THR A 25 -22.63 -18.44 -4.39
C THR A 25 -23.78 -17.62 -4.99
N PRO A 26 -23.85 -17.44 -6.32
CA PRO A 26 -24.86 -16.60 -6.93
C PRO A 26 -26.28 -17.11 -6.67
N ASP A 27 -27.21 -16.20 -6.41
CA ASP A 27 -28.64 -16.49 -6.37
C ASP A 27 -29.13 -16.77 -7.80
N TRP A 28 -28.97 -17.98 -8.34
CA TRP A 28 -29.42 -18.24 -9.71
C TRP A 28 -30.95 -18.31 -9.84
N TRP A 29 -31.57 -17.21 -10.29
CA TRP A 29 -32.77 -17.13 -11.18
C TRP A 29 -32.82 -15.80 -11.98
N GLY A 30 -31.68 -15.16 -12.27
CA GLY A 30 -31.60 -13.91 -13.05
C GLY A 30 -30.91 -14.08 -14.40
N PRO A 31 -31.25 -13.27 -15.43
CA PRO A 31 -30.54 -13.30 -16.71
C PRO A 31 -29.04 -13.03 -16.50
N PRO A 32 -28.17 -13.49 -17.42
CA PRO A 32 -26.72 -13.26 -17.34
C PRO A 32 -26.46 -11.76 -17.18
N GLN A 33 -25.98 -11.36 -16.01
CA GLN A 33 -25.79 -9.97 -15.65
C GLN A 33 -24.67 -9.35 -16.51
N GLU A 34 -24.93 -8.15 -17.01
CA GLU A 34 -23.98 -7.31 -17.72
C GLU A 34 -22.75 -7.05 -16.84
N SER A 35 -21.58 -6.92 -17.47
CA SER A 35 -20.34 -6.53 -16.77
C SER A 35 -20.55 -5.23 -15.97
N GLY A 36 -20.36 -5.29 -14.66
CA GLY A 36 -20.44 -4.10 -13.79
C GLY A 36 -21.54 -4.13 -12.73
N TRP A 37 -22.43 -5.13 -12.73
CA TRP A 37 -23.37 -5.34 -11.61
C TRP A 37 -22.68 -6.02 -10.42
N PRO A 38 -22.97 -5.60 -9.18
CA PRO A 38 -22.41 -6.24 -8.00
C PRO A 38 -22.85 -7.71 -7.96
N HIS A 39 -21.88 -8.62 -7.90
CA HIS A 39 -22.15 -10.04 -7.70
C HIS A 39 -22.80 -10.23 -6.33
N LEU A 40 -24.10 -10.51 -6.32
CA LEU A 40 -24.91 -10.73 -5.12
C LEU A 40 -25.15 -12.23 -4.92
N GLY A 41 -25.13 -12.67 -3.67
CA GLY A 41 -25.44 -14.05 -3.33
C GLY A 41 -25.17 -14.40 -1.89
N GLU A 42 -25.10 -15.70 -1.62
CA GLU A 42 -24.73 -16.23 -0.30
C GLU A 42 -23.21 -16.20 -0.14
N CYS A 43 -22.70 -15.52 0.89
CA CYS A 43 -21.27 -15.51 1.19
C CYS A 43 -20.79 -16.90 1.57
N ARG A 44 -19.73 -17.36 0.90
CA ARG A 44 -19.17 -18.69 1.15
C ARG A 44 -18.41 -18.82 2.46
N ALA A 45 -18.09 -17.71 3.11
CA ALA A 45 -17.39 -17.72 4.40
C ALA A 45 -18.36 -17.79 5.60
N CYS A 46 -19.53 -17.14 5.52
CA CYS A 46 -20.44 -17.01 6.67
C CYS A 46 -21.90 -17.42 6.38
N HIS A 47 -22.22 -17.80 5.13
CA HIS A 47 -23.56 -18.19 4.67
C HIS A 47 -24.63 -17.09 4.75
N GLU A 48 -24.24 -15.84 5.00
CA GLU A 48 -25.15 -14.69 4.95
C GLU A 48 -25.26 -14.13 3.53
N ARG A 49 -26.41 -13.50 3.20
CA ARG A 49 -26.57 -12.77 1.95
C ARG A 49 -25.64 -11.55 1.94
N GLY A 50 -24.94 -11.33 0.83
CA GLY A 50 -24.03 -10.20 0.67
C GLY A 50 -23.68 -9.90 -0.78
N ALA A 51 -22.91 -8.82 -0.97
CA ALA A 51 -22.41 -8.39 -2.27
C ALA A 51 -20.89 -8.52 -2.31
N VAL A 52 -20.33 -8.96 -3.43
CA VAL A 52 -18.89 -8.86 -3.66
C VAL A 52 -18.48 -7.40 -3.55
N TYR A 53 -17.50 -7.15 -2.69
CA TYR A 53 -16.94 -5.84 -2.44
C TYR A 53 -15.57 -5.73 -3.10
N GLU A 54 -15.49 -4.84 -4.09
CA GLU A 54 -14.22 -4.44 -4.68
C GLU A 54 -13.60 -3.32 -3.86
N VAL A 55 -12.43 -3.60 -3.28
CA VAL A 55 -11.71 -2.60 -2.50
C VAL A 55 -11.27 -1.46 -3.42
N PRO A 56 -11.71 -0.21 -3.16
CA PRO A 56 -11.37 0.95 -3.98
C PRO A 56 -9.86 1.06 -4.17
N PRO A 57 -9.39 1.56 -5.33
CA PRO A 57 -7.97 1.78 -5.56
C PRO A 57 -7.39 2.72 -4.48
N LEU A 58 -6.09 2.55 -4.21
CA LEU A 58 -5.36 3.48 -3.36
C LEU A 58 -5.55 4.92 -3.87
N ALA A 59 -5.83 5.85 -2.97
CA ALA A 59 -6.01 7.25 -3.30
C ALA A 59 -4.79 7.83 -4.05
N VAL A 60 -5.06 8.61 -5.09
CA VAL A 60 -4.04 9.12 -6.02
C VAL A 60 -3.01 9.97 -5.29
N ASP A 61 -3.45 10.82 -4.38
CA ASP A 61 -2.61 11.67 -3.54
C ASP A 61 -1.64 10.87 -2.67
N VAL A 62 -2.09 9.76 -2.08
CA VAL A 62 -1.23 8.86 -1.28
C VAL A 62 -0.13 8.24 -2.15
N ARG A 63 -0.48 7.80 -3.36
CA ARG A 63 0.47 7.24 -4.32
C ARG A 63 1.48 8.29 -4.79
N GLU A 64 1.01 9.49 -5.11
CA GLU A 64 1.84 10.61 -5.55
C GLU A 64 2.78 11.09 -4.45
N GLN A 65 2.32 11.19 -3.20
CA GLN A 65 3.16 11.55 -2.05
C GLN A 65 4.27 10.53 -1.82
N ALA A 66 3.94 9.23 -1.87
CA ALA A 66 4.94 8.16 -1.74
C ALA A 66 5.98 8.21 -2.87
N ALA A 67 5.54 8.42 -4.11
CA ALA A 67 6.42 8.57 -5.27
C ALA A 67 7.30 9.83 -5.16
N ALA A 68 6.74 10.95 -4.70
CA ALA A 68 7.46 12.20 -4.50
C ALA A 68 8.56 12.06 -3.45
N PHE A 69 8.25 11.43 -2.30
CA PHE A 69 9.24 11.13 -1.27
C PHE A 69 10.37 10.25 -1.81
N ALA A 70 10.03 9.14 -2.48
CA ALA A 70 11.01 8.20 -3.01
C ALA A 70 11.90 8.83 -4.09
N ARG A 71 11.34 9.67 -4.95
CA ARG A 71 12.10 10.42 -5.96
C ARG A 71 13.04 11.42 -5.31
N TRP A 72 12.51 12.27 -4.42
CA TRP A 72 13.30 13.28 -3.72
C TRP A 72 14.47 12.65 -2.94
N LEU A 73 14.23 11.57 -2.20
CA LEU A 73 15.30 10.94 -1.42
C LEU A 73 16.40 10.34 -2.31
N ARG A 74 16.04 9.73 -3.44
CA ARG A 74 17.04 9.23 -4.42
C ARG A 74 17.88 10.37 -5.00
N GLU A 75 17.23 11.47 -5.38
CA GLU A 75 17.91 12.65 -5.91
C GLU A 75 18.83 13.27 -4.85
N ALA A 76 18.38 13.35 -3.61
CA ALA A 76 19.16 13.89 -2.50
C ALA A 76 20.39 13.01 -2.16
N ILE A 77 20.23 11.69 -2.15
CA ILE A 77 21.34 10.75 -1.96
C ILE A 77 22.35 10.89 -3.12
N SER A 78 21.87 10.93 -4.36
CA SER A 78 22.70 11.06 -5.56
C SER A 78 23.49 12.38 -5.57
N ASP A 79 22.82 13.50 -5.32
CA ASP A 79 23.45 14.82 -5.23
C ASP A 79 24.53 14.84 -4.16
N ARG A 80 24.21 14.36 -2.95
CA ARG A 80 25.18 14.29 -1.84
C ARG A 80 26.39 13.41 -2.17
N ALA A 81 26.16 12.25 -2.80
CA ALA A 81 27.23 11.33 -3.20
C ALA A 81 28.16 11.92 -4.27
N SER A 82 27.65 12.86 -5.09
CA SER A 82 28.43 13.54 -6.13
C SER A 82 29.33 14.68 -5.61
N ARG A 83 29.10 15.19 -4.38
CA ARG A 83 29.86 16.31 -3.81
C ARG A 83 31.22 15.82 -3.28
N ARG A 84 32.31 16.39 -3.80
CA ARG A 84 33.70 16.05 -3.41
C ARG A 84 34.13 16.56 -2.03
N GLU A 85 33.37 17.45 -1.42
CA GLU A 85 33.80 18.24 -0.25
C GLU A 85 33.36 17.67 1.12
N ASP A 86 32.67 16.52 1.16
CA ASP A 86 32.16 15.92 2.40
C ASP A 86 32.70 14.49 2.65
N PRO A 87 33.98 14.35 3.09
CA PRO A 87 34.67 13.07 3.22
C PRO A 87 34.08 12.13 4.29
N ALA A 88 33.22 12.62 5.20
CA ALA A 88 32.57 11.80 6.23
C ALA A 88 31.30 11.07 5.72
N PHE A 89 30.79 11.45 4.55
CA PHE A 89 29.56 10.92 3.94
C PHE A 89 29.81 10.04 2.70
N VAL A 90 31.07 9.69 2.43
CA VAL A 90 31.52 9.12 1.16
C VAL A 90 31.06 7.68 0.96
N GLY A 91 30.51 7.39 -0.22
CA GLY A 91 30.27 6.05 -0.80
C GLY A 91 29.38 5.15 0.04
N HIS A 92 29.94 4.54 1.08
CA HIS A 92 29.30 3.52 1.91
C HIS A 92 27.99 3.98 2.56
N ARG A 93 27.90 5.26 2.94
CA ARG A 93 26.64 5.79 3.49
C ARG A 93 25.58 5.94 2.40
N ALA A 94 25.93 6.49 1.24
CA ALA A 94 25.01 6.59 0.12
C ALA A 94 24.56 5.20 -0.35
N ASP A 95 25.47 4.23 -0.40
CA ASP A 95 25.15 2.83 -0.73
C ASP A 95 24.21 2.22 0.32
N ALA A 96 24.45 2.47 1.60
CA ALA A 96 23.57 2.03 2.69
C ALA A 96 22.19 2.68 2.61
N ASP A 97 22.11 3.98 2.31
CA ASP A 97 20.84 4.70 2.19
C ASP A 97 20.05 4.21 0.96
N VAL A 98 20.71 3.92 -0.16
CA VAL A 98 20.10 3.26 -1.33
C VAL A 98 19.60 1.86 -0.99
N ALA A 99 20.39 1.06 -0.25
CA ALA A 99 19.97 -0.27 0.19
C ALA A 99 18.75 -0.18 1.11
N LEU A 100 18.72 0.76 2.05
CA LEU A 100 17.58 1.02 2.94
C LEU A 100 16.34 1.44 2.14
N MET A 101 16.47 2.26 1.11
CA MET A 101 15.35 2.56 0.21
C MET A 101 14.82 1.32 -0.52
N GLY A 102 15.70 0.40 -0.90
CA GLY A 102 15.34 -0.87 -1.52
C GLY A 102 14.58 -1.79 -0.57
N TRP A 103 15.06 -1.96 0.66
CA TRP A 103 14.45 -2.80 1.68
C TRP A 103 13.13 -2.21 2.19
N HIS A 104 13.12 -0.91 2.47
CA HIS A 104 11.97 -0.22 3.06
C HIS A 104 10.98 0.35 2.04
N GLY A 105 11.07 -0.03 0.76
CA GLY A 105 10.18 0.43 -0.30
C GLY A 105 8.69 0.21 -0.01
N PRO A 106 7.80 0.92 -0.72
CA PRO A 106 6.36 0.81 -0.53
C PRO A 106 5.84 -0.55 -1.02
N THR A 107 4.76 -1.02 -0.41
CA THR A 107 3.96 -2.17 -0.84
C THR A 107 2.51 -1.84 -0.59
N GLU A 108 1.67 -2.02 -1.61
CA GLU A 108 0.22 -1.85 -1.49
C GLU A 108 -0.38 -3.10 -0.84
N LEU A 109 -1.13 -2.91 0.24
CA LEU A 109 -1.82 -3.98 0.96
C LEU A 109 -3.27 -3.60 1.16
N ILE A 110 -4.13 -4.61 1.25
CA ILE A 110 -5.51 -4.42 1.70
C ILE A 110 -5.55 -4.76 3.19
N VAL A 111 -6.04 -3.84 4.00
CA VAL A 111 -6.23 -4.03 5.44
C VAL A 111 -7.71 -3.97 5.77
N MET A 112 -8.16 -4.86 6.66
CA MET A 112 -9.42 -4.70 7.37
C MET A 112 -9.10 -4.18 8.76
N ASP A 113 -9.69 -3.05 9.13
CA ASP A 113 -9.66 -2.66 10.54
C ASP A 113 -10.56 -3.63 11.33
N GLY A 114 -10.14 -4.00 12.54
CA GLY A 114 -10.91 -4.93 13.38
C GLY A 114 -12.19 -4.31 13.96
N ARG A 115 -12.60 -3.11 13.52
CA ARG A 115 -13.73 -2.35 14.08
C ARG A 115 -14.96 -2.35 13.16
N GLY A 116 -14.96 -3.20 12.13
CA GLY A 116 -16.05 -3.28 11.18
C GLY A 116 -15.96 -2.22 10.07
N GLY A 117 -14.82 -1.54 9.93
CA GLY A 117 -14.57 -0.67 8.79
C GLY A 117 -14.49 -1.46 7.48
N ALA A 118 -14.77 -0.77 6.39
CA ALA A 118 -14.56 -1.32 5.05
C ALA A 118 -13.08 -1.67 4.86
N PRO A 119 -12.76 -2.76 4.14
CA PRO A 119 -11.39 -3.02 3.74
C PRO A 119 -10.85 -1.84 2.93
N GLU A 120 -9.61 -1.43 3.22
CA GLU A 120 -8.96 -0.31 2.56
C GLU A 120 -7.62 -0.70 1.96
N ARG A 121 -7.29 -0.14 0.79
CA ARG A 121 -5.93 -0.20 0.24
C ARG A 121 -5.06 0.85 0.92
N VAL A 122 -3.91 0.41 1.42
CA VAL A 122 -2.92 1.26 2.09
C VAL A 122 -1.52 1.01 1.55
N LEU A 123 -0.65 2.02 1.62
CA LEU A 123 0.79 1.84 1.40
C LEU A 123 1.51 1.57 2.72
N ARG A 124 2.14 0.40 2.80
CA ARG A 124 3.00 0.02 3.92
C ARG A 124 4.44 -0.10 3.46
N CYS A 125 5.36 0.00 4.41
CA CYS A 125 6.75 -0.34 4.19
C CYS A 125 6.91 -1.87 4.11
N ARG A 126 7.57 -2.35 3.05
CA ARG A 126 7.83 -3.77 2.81
C ARG A 126 8.53 -4.46 4.00
N GLU A 127 9.57 -3.83 4.52
CA GLU A 127 10.36 -4.39 5.62
C GLU A 127 9.64 -4.30 6.97
N CYS A 128 9.02 -3.15 7.27
CA CYS A 128 8.43 -2.92 8.60
C CYS A 128 7.07 -3.62 8.79
N LYS A 129 6.44 -4.10 7.69
CA LYS A 129 5.15 -4.81 7.61
C LYS A 129 3.91 -4.10 8.16
N SER A 130 4.07 -3.18 9.11
CA SER A 130 3.00 -2.50 9.85
C SER A 130 3.09 -0.98 9.77
N ALA A 131 4.26 -0.42 9.46
CA ALA A 131 4.43 1.03 9.35
C ALA A 131 3.86 1.57 8.03
N SER A 132 3.20 2.74 8.09
CA SER A 132 2.86 3.53 6.90
C SER A 132 4.13 3.85 6.12
N TYR A 133 4.04 3.93 4.80
CA TYR A 133 5.13 4.44 3.97
C TYR A 133 5.01 5.96 3.78
N PRO A 134 6.10 6.74 3.92
CA PRO A 134 7.45 6.33 4.33
C PRO A 134 7.51 5.98 5.83
N CYS A 135 8.21 4.89 6.15
CA CYS A 135 8.35 4.45 7.54
C CYS A 135 9.39 5.28 8.29
N ARG A 136 9.38 5.20 9.62
CA ARG A 136 10.31 5.91 10.51
C ARG A 136 11.78 5.74 10.10
N THR A 137 12.19 4.55 9.69
CA THR A 137 13.57 4.31 9.20
C THR A 137 13.91 5.20 8.02
N LEU A 138 13.05 5.25 6.99
CA LEU A 138 13.29 6.10 5.83
C LEU A 138 13.20 7.59 6.15
N ARG A 139 12.37 8.00 7.12
CA ARG A 139 12.34 9.39 7.61
C ARG A 139 13.65 9.77 8.32
N MET A 140 14.23 8.85 9.09
CA MET A 140 15.55 9.04 9.69
C MET A 140 16.67 9.06 8.65
N VAL A 141 16.57 8.27 7.57
CA VAL A 141 17.47 8.35 6.42
C VAL A 141 17.33 9.69 5.71
N ALA A 142 16.11 10.19 5.53
CA ALA A 142 15.82 11.49 4.90
C ALA A 142 16.30 12.68 5.74
N ALA A 143 16.29 12.56 7.07
CA ALA A 143 16.54 13.65 8.00
C ALA A 143 17.79 14.50 7.71
N PRO A 144 18.97 13.95 7.39
CA PRO A 144 20.17 14.74 7.08
C PRO A 144 20.09 15.51 5.76
N TYR A 145 19.31 15.02 4.79
CA TYR A 145 19.21 15.60 3.45
C TYR A 145 18.37 16.87 3.41
N ARG A 146 17.45 17.06 4.38
CA ARG A 146 16.55 18.23 4.43
C ARG A 146 17.26 19.59 4.42
N PHE A 147 18.48 19.65 4.93
CA PHE A 147 19.23 20.91 5.06
C PHE A 147 20.06 21.27 3.82
N GLY A 148 20.16 20.38 2.84
CA GLY A 148 21.03 20.56 1.67
C GLY A 148 20.41 20.20 0.33
N SER A 149 19.19 19.65 0.32
CA SER A 149 18.47 19.23 -0.88
C SER A 149 17.09 19.89 -0.91
N PRO A 150 16.81 20.78 -1.88
CA PRO A 150 15.52 21.46 -1.98
C PRO A 150 14.38 20.48 -2.26
N GLY A 151 13.14 20.89 -2.01
CA GLY A 151 11.95 20.08 -2.28
C GLY A 151 11.55 19.09 -1.19
N HIS A 152 12.27 19.08 -0.06
CA HIS A 152 11.84 18.40 1.17
C HIS A 152 10.49 18.96 1.67
N ARG A 153 9.65 18.11 2.24
CA ARG A 153 8.37 18.50 2.88
C ARG A 153 8.34 18.07 4.35
N GLU A 154 7.74 18.87 5.22
CA GLU A 154 7.76 18.64 6.67
C GLU A 154 7.13 17.30 7.07
N GLU A 155 6.11 16.83 6.34
CA GLU A 155 5.43 15.56 6.60
C GLU A 155 6.31 14.32 6.37
N TRP A 156 7.51 14.48 5.80
CA TRP A 156 8.46 13.40 5.55
C TRP A 156 9.42 13.13 6.73
N LEU A 157 9.26 13.84 7.86
CA LEU A 157 10.02 13.63 9.10
C LEU A 157 9.25 12.86 10.18
#